data_AF-A0AAD6BQE8-F1
#
_entry.id   AF-A0AAD6BQE8-F1
#
_cell.length_a   1.000
_cell.length_b   1.000
_cell.length_c   1.000
_cell.angle_alpha   90.00
_cell.angle_beta   90.00
_cell.angle_gamma   90.00
#
_symmetry.space_group_name_H-M   'P 1'
#
loop_
_entity.id
_entity.type
_entity.pdbx_description
1 polymer ?
#
loop_
_entity_poly.entity_id
_entity_poly.type
_entity_poly.pdbx_seq_one_letter_code
_entity_poly.pdbx_strand_id
1 'polypeptide(L)'
;MPRDTDMTTLEIVRDVLAPLNDFTDALSGEKETISSVLPLMWKIRACTEDEEGDRPLVLEMKHRIREDLEKRYNEHDLKMMLNISTFLDPRFKSTFVTMEEEVKRELLLKADTVMLPMEEQPEDSEDNRGAADATAGKRKRTDLKHLLCSITSEKKGADNSGTRQDSSTSTKTK
;
A
#
# COMPACT_ATOMS: atom_id res chain seq x y z
N MET A 1 -13.25 -39.07 4.91
CA MET A 1 -12.09 -38.38 4.30
C MET A 1 -12.59 -37.15 3.57
N PRO A 2 -11.84 -36.03 3.55
CA PRO A 2 -12.16 -34.89 2.69
C PRO A 2 -12.24 -35.34 1.22
N ARG A 3 -13.11 -34.71 0.43
CA ARG A 3 -13.18 -34.99 -1.02
C ARG A 3 -12.06 -34.24 -1.73
N ASP A 4 -11.58 -34.77 -2.85
CA ASP A 4 -10.51 -34.13 -3.64
C ASP A 4 -10.89 -32.70 -4.09
N THR A 5 -12.18 -32.45 -4.29
CA THR A 5 -12.73 -31.12 -4.58
C THR A 5 -12.58 -30.15 -3.42
N ASP A 6 -12.76 -30.63 -2.19
CA ASP A 6 -12.61 -29.82 -0.98
C ASP A 6 -11.12 -29.48 -0.78
N MET A 7 -10.22 -30.43 -1.03
CA MET A 7 -8.76 -30.20 -0.98
C MET A 7 -8.33 -29.15 -2.02
N THR A 8 -8.76 -29.31 -3.27
CA THR A 8 -8.45 -28.36 -4.35
C THR A 8 -8.95 -26.95 -4.02
N THR A 9 -10.12 -26.84 -3.39
CA THR A 9 -10.69 -25.54 -2.98
C THR A 9 -9.83 -24.88 -1.90
N LEU A 10 -9.37 -25.65 -0.91
CA LEU A 10 -8.50 -25.13 0.15
C LEU A 10 -7.14 -24.67 -0.39
N GLU A 11 -6.59 -25.36 -1.38
CA GLU A 11 -5.35 -24.94 -2.05
C GLU A 11 -5.51 -23.59 -2.74
N ILE A 12 -6.61 -23.40 -3.48
CA ILE A 12 -6.93 -22.10 -4.10
C ILE A 12 -7.03 -21.00 -3.05
N VAL A 13 -7.76 -21.25 -1.96
CA VAL A 13 -7.96 -20.26 -0.89
C VAL A 13 -6.61 -19.89 -0.26
N ARG A 14 -5.76 -20.89 0.03
CA ARG A 14 -4.41 -20.67 0.53
C ARG A 14 -3.61 -19.80 -0.43
N ASP A 15 -3.63 -20.11 -1.72
CA ASP A 15 -2.79 -19.45 -2.71
C ASP A 15 -3.20 -17.98 -2.94
N VAL A 16 -4.51 -17.70 -2.97
CA VAL A 16 -5.02 -16.32 -3.06
C VAL A 16 -4.67 -15.49 -1.83
N LEU A 17 -4.70 -16.10 -0.63
CA LEU A 17 -4.43 -15.39 0.62
C LEU A 17 -2.94 -15.35 0.99
N ALA A 18 -2.08 -16.14 0.34
CA ALA A 18 -0.66 -16.23 0.67
C ALA A 18 0.05 -14.87 0.65
N PRO A 19 -0.14 -13.98 -0.36
CA PRO A 19 0.48 -12.65 -0.33
C PRO A 19 0.01 -11.79 0.86
N LEU A 20 -1.24 -11.95 1.30
CA LEU A 20 -1.79 -11.22 2.44
C LEU A 20 -1.21 -11.67 3.78
N ASN A 21 -0.79 -12.93 3.86
CA ASN A 21 -0.07 -13.44 5.03
C ASN A 21 1.26 -12.69 5.21
N ASP A 22 2.03 -12.50 4.13
CA ASP A 22 3.31 -11.80 4.20
C ASP A 22 3.15 -10.34 4.63
N PHE A 23 2.09 -9.67 4.16
CA PHE A 23 1.76 -8.32 4.63
C PHE A 23 1.39 -8.34 6.12
N THR A 24 0.55 -9.29 6.55
CA THR A 24 0.12 -9.38 7.96
C THR A 24 1.29 -9.68 8.89
N ASP A 25 2.21 -10.56 8.48
CA ASP A 25 3.41 -10.91 9.24
C ASP A 25 4.37 -9.71 9.35
N ALA A 26 4.55 -8.93 8.28
CA ALA A 26 5.35 -7.71 8.31
C ALA A 26 4.71 -6.63 9.21
N LEU A 27 3.40 -6.41 9.05
CA LEU A 27 2.64 -5.38 9.76
C LEU A 27 2.46 -5.66 11.25
N SER A 28 2.32 -6.93 11.63
CA SER A 28 2.07 -7.32 13.03
C SER A 28 3.32 -7.25 13.91
N GLY A 29 4.51 -7.19 13.30
CA GLY A 29 5.79 -7.19 14.02
C GLY A 29 6.38 -5.81 14.30
N GLU A 30 5.86 -4.75 13.67
CA GLU A 30 6.53 -3.46 13.61
C GLU A 30 5.61 -2.26 13.89
N LYS A 31 6.20 -1.10 14.21
CA LYS A 31 5.44 0.16 14.33
C LYS A 31 5.24 0.73 12.94
N GLU A 32 4.03 0.58 12.44
CA GLU A 32 3.62 1.09 11.14
C GLU A 32 3.43 2.61 11.13
N THR A 33 3.83 3.25 10.03
CA THR A 33 3.54 4.66 9.76
C THR A 33 2.41 4.78 8.75
N ILE A 34 1.56 5.80 8.91
CA ILE A 34 0.45 6.09 7.99
C ILE A 34 0.94 6.21 6.53
N SER A 35 2.16 6.71 6.32
CA SER A 35 2.82 6.82 5.02
C SER A 35 3.07 5.49 4.30
N SER A 36 3.09 4.36 5.00
CA SER A 36 3.29 3.03 4.40
C SER A 36 2.00 2.45 3.78
N VAL A 37 0.83 3.02 4.09
CA VAL A 37 -0.47 2.48 3.69
C VAL A 37 -0.66 2.52 2.17
N LEU A 38 -0.36 3.63 1.49
CA LEU A 38 -0.50 3.71 0.03
C LEU A 38 0.42 2.73 -0.72
N PRO A 39 1.73 2.61 -0.37
CA PRO A 39 2.58 1.54 -0.91
C PRO A 39 1.99 0.14 -0.76
N LEU A 40 1.48 -0.19 0.43
CA LEU A 40 0.89 -1.50 0.71
C LEU A 40 -0.42 -1.72 -0.06
N MET A 41 -1.29 -0.70 -0.13
CA MET A 41 -2.51 -0.75 -0.94
C MET A 41 -2.19 -0.99 -2.41
N TRP A 42 -1.17 -0.32 -2.96
CA TRP A 42 -0.72 -0.57 -4.33
C TRP A 42 -0.28 -2.03 -4.51
N LYS A 43 0.52 -2.57 -3.58
CA LYS A 43 1.00 -3.95 -3.67
C LYS A 43 -0.13 -4.98 -3.52
N ILE A 44 -1.06 -4.78 -2.61
CA ILE A 44 -2.25 -5.65 -2.45
C ILE A 44 -3.07 -5.65 -3.73
N ARG A 45 -3.28 -4.48 -4.36
CA ARG A 45 -3.98 -4.38 -5.65
C ARG A 45 -3.23 -5.16 -6.73
N ALA A 46 -1.92 -4.97 -6.87
CA ALA A 46 -1.11 -5.71 -7.83
C ALA A 46 -1.19 -7.24 -7.62
N CYS A 47 -1.10 -7.72 -6.37
CA CYS A 47 -1.23 -9.15 -6.06
C CYS A 47 -2.64 -9.73 -6.28
N THR A 48 -3.63 -8.86 -6.39
CA THR A 48 -5.03 -9.24 -6.63
C THR A 48 -5.49 -8.83 -8.01
N GLU A 49 -4.60 -8.49 -8.95
CA GLU A 49 -5.00 -8.29 -10.35
C GLU A 49 -5.49 -9.62 -10.96
N ASP A 50 -6.47 -9.52 -11.84
CA ASP A 50 -7.03 -10.69 -12.50
C ASP A 50 -6.03 -11.19 -13.56
N GLU A 51 -5.75 -12.50 -13.57
CA GLU A 51 -4.80 -13.11 -14.50
C GLU A 51 -5.52 -13.98 -15.54
N GLU A 52 -4.95 -14.08 -16.74
CA GLU A 52 -5.49 -14.97 -17.77
C GLU A 52 -5.39 -16.43 -17.30
N GLY A 53 -6.53 -17.12 -17.28
CA GLY A 53 -6.62 -18.49 -16.79
C GLY A 53 -7.04 -18.62 -15.32
N ASP A 54 -7.28 -17.50 -14.62
CA ASP A 54 -7.84 -17.54 -13.27
C ASP A 54 -9.18 -18.27 -13.24
N ARG A 55 -9.32 -19.16 -12.25
CA ARG A 55 -10.56 -19.90 -12.02
C ARG A 55 -11.63 -18.96 -11.45
N PRO A 56 -12.93 -19.24 -11.64
CA PRO A 56 -14.01 -18.38 -11.14
C PRO A 56 -13.92 -18.04 -9.65
N LEU A 57 -13.50 -19.00 -8.81
CA LEU A 57 -13.31 -18.75 -7.38
C LEU A 57 -12.15 -17.79 -7.10
N VAL A 58 -11.04 -17.87 -7.85
CA VAL A 58 -9.89 -16.97 -7.71
C VAL A 58 -10.31 -15.54 -8.04
N LEU A 59 -11.00 -15.35 -9.16
CA LEU A 59 -11.52 -14.05 -9.59
C LEU A 59 -12.45 -13.44 -8.55
N GLU A 60 -13.42 -14.22 -8.05
CA GLU A 60 -14.34 -13.74 -7.01
C GLU A 60 -13.59 -13.34 -5.74
N MET A 61 -12.63 -14.16 -5.27
CA MET A 61 -11.86 -13.84 -4.08
C MET A 61 -11.00 -12.58 -4.25
N LYS A 62 -10.25 -12.48 -5.36
CA LYS A 62 -9.46 -11.29 -5.69
C LYS A 62 -10.35 -10.05 -5.76
N HIS A 63 -11.50 -10.14 -6.42
CA HIS A 63 -12.48 -9.06 -6.51
C HIS A 63 -12.99 -8.62 -5.14
N ARG A 64 -13.36 -9.56 -4.26
CA ARG A 64 -13.81 -9.27 -2.90
C ARG A 64 -12.77 -8.57 -2.05
N ILE A 65 -11.50 -8.96 -2.19
CA ILE A 65 -10.39 -8.30 -1.50
C ILE A 65 -10.26 -6.85 -1.98
N ARG A 66 -10.32 -6.61 -3.30
CA ARG A 66 -10.26 -5.26 -3.87
C ARG A 66 -11.44 -4.39 -3.43
N GLU A 67 -12.66 -4.94 -3.49
CA GLU A 67 -13.89 -4.26 -3.08
C GLU A 67 -13.84 -3.84 -1.60
N ASP A 68 -13.41 -4.74 -0.72
CA ASP A 68 -13.30 -4.45 0.71
C ASP A 68 -12.23 -3.37 1.00
N LEU A 69 -11.08 -3.45 0.32
CA LEU A 69 -10.03 -2.44 0.45
C LEU A 69 -10.52 -1.07 -0.02
N GLU A 70 -11.22 -1.01 -1.16
CA GLU A 70 -11.78 0.25 -1.66
C GLU A 70 -12.80 0.83 -0.70
N LYS A 71 -13.73 0.01 -0.19
CA LYS A 71 -14.73 0.42 0.78
C LYS A 71 -14.12 1.05 2.04
N ARG A 72 -13.02 0.48 2.55
CA ARG A 72 -12.35 0.98 3.77
C ARG A 72 -11.62 2.31 3.59
N TYR A 73 -11.16 2.59 2.38
CA TYR A 73 -10.31 3.76 2.08
C TYR A 73 -10.93 4.72 1.05
N ASN A 74 -12.25 4.66 0.80
CA ASN A 74 -12.87 5.47 -0.25
C ASN A 74 -13.12 6.94 0.15
N GLU A 75 -13.14 7.22 1.44
CA GLU A 75 -13.43 8.53 2.02
C GLU A 75 -12.34 9.56 1.64
N HIS A 76 -12.74 10.79 1.30
CA HIS A 76 -11.86 11.80 0.70
C HIS A 76 -10.84 12.35 1.70
N ASP A 77 -11.25 12.67 2.92
CA ASP A 77 -10.35 13.21 3.96
C ASP A 77 -9.28 12.18 4.35
N LEU A 78 -9.66 10.90 4.45
CA LEU A 78 -8.76 9.78 4.66
C LEU A 78 -7.79 9.64 3.49
N LYS A 79 -8.27 9.65 2.24
CA LYS A 79 -7.40 9.64 1.06
C LYS A 79 -6.42 10.80 1.07
N MET A 80 -6.88 12.00 1.41
CA MET A 80 -6.05 13.19 1.51
C MET A 80 -4.96 13.00 2.58
N MET A 81 -5.33 12.54 3.77
CA MET A 81 -4.39 12.25 4.87
C MET A 81 -3.33 11.23 4.47
N LEU A 82 -3.74 10.12 3.83
CA LEU A 82 -2.82 9.09 3.34
C LEU A 82 -1.86 9.63 2.28
N ASN A 83 -2.38 10.43 1.34
CA ASN A 83 -1.58 11.05 0.28
C ASN A 83 -0.57 12.07 0.83
N ILE A 84 -0.99 12.96 1.74
CA ILE A 84 -0.10 13.92 2.42
C ILE A 84 0.99 13.18 3.20
N SER A 85 0.60 12.20 4.02
CA SER A 85 1.54 11.42 4.85
C SER A 85 2.58 10.69 4.00
N THR A 86 2.16 10.11 2.88
CA THR A 86 3.04 9.40 1.95
C THR A 86 3.94 10.38 1.19
N PHE A 87 3.41 11.52 0.75
CA PHE A 87 4.16 12.55 0.04
C PHE A 87 5.31 13.14 0.86
N LEU A 88 5.05 13.39 2.16
CA LEU A 88 6.04 13.92 3.10
C LEU A 88 7.08 12.88 3.54
N ASP A 89 6.84 11.59 3.29
CA ASP A 89 7.79 10.53 3.64
C ASP A 89 8.89 10.42 2.57
N PRO A 90 10.17 10.68 2.91
CA PRO A 90 11.27 10.65 1.95
C PRO A 90 11.47 9.29 1.27
N ARG A 91 10.99 8.19 1.88
CA ARG A 91 11.05 6.84 1.31
C ARG A 91 10.20 6.72 0.05
N PHE A 92 9.09 7.45 -0.02
CA PHE A 92 8.05 7.29 -1.04
C PHE A 92 7.91 8.53 -1.93
N LYS A 93 7.96 9.73 -1.36
CA LYS A 93 7.75 10.99 -2.08
C LYS A 93 6.43 10.91 -2.89
N SER A 94 6.44 11.28 -4.17
CA SER A 94 5.28 11.19 -5.05
C SER A 94 5.00 9.79 -5.63
N THR A 95 5.83 8.78 -5.39
CA THR A 95 5.75 7.48 -6.11
C THR A 95 4.40 6.76 -5.96
N PHE A 96 3.74 6.91 -4.82
CA PHE A 96 2.46 6.25 -4.52
C PHE A 96 1.31 7.25 -4.34
N VAL A 97 1.56 8.54 -4.58
CA VAL A 97 0.59 9.62 -4.36
C VAL A 97 -0.30 9.73 -5.60
N THR A 98 -1.61 9.63 -5.40
CA THR A 98 -2.62 9.71 -6.48
C THR A 98 -3.24 11.08 -6.61
N MET A 99 -3.13 11.93 -5.58
CA MET A 99 -3.73 13.26 -5.50
C MET A 99 -2.65 14.36 -5.42
N GLU A 100 -1.56 14.21 -6.16
CA GLU A 100 -0.32 15.00 -5.97
C GLU A 100 -0.54 16.51 -5.99
N GLU A 101 -1.30 17.03 -6.96
CA GLU A 101 -1.57 18.47 -7.06
C GLU A 101 -2.46 18.99 -5.92
N GLU A 102 -3.38 18.16 -5.43
CA GLU A 102 -4.25 18.50 -4.31
C GLU A 102 -3.47 18.54 -2.99
N VAL A 103 -2.57 17.56 -2.81
CA VAL A 103 -1.63 17.51 -1.69
C VAL A 103 -0.72 18.73 -1.67
N LYS A 104 -0.10 19.08 -2.82
CA LYS A 104 0.80 20.25 -2.89
C LYS A 104 0.09 21.52 -2.48
N ARG A 105 -1.13 21.75 -3.01
CA ARG A 105 -1.94 22.93 -2.68
C ARG A 105 -2.29 22.98 -1.20
N GLU A 106 -2.75 21.87 -0.63
CA GLU A 106 -3.11 21.77 0.78
C GLU A 106 -1.92 22.05 1.71
N LEU A 107 -0.74 21.53 1.35
CA LEU A 107 0.51 21.78 2.08
C LEU A 107 0.97 23.23 1.99
N LEU A 108 0.87 23.86 0.81
CA LEU A 108 1.20 25.27 0.61
C LEU A 108 0.31 26.18 1.48
N LEU A 109 -1.02 25.95 1.46
CA LEU A 109 -1.97 26.70 2.28
C LEU A 109 -1.67 26.57 3.78
N LYS A 110 -1.32 25.37 4.25
CA LYS A 110 -0.95 25.13 5.65
C LYS A 110 0.38 25.78 6.02
N ALA A 111 1.37 25.72 5.15
CA ALA A 111 2.68 26.35 5.39
C ALA A 111 2.54 27.88 5.51
N ASP A 112 1.75 28.51 4.64
CA ASP A 112 1.48 29.95 4.70
C ASP A 112 0.75 30.35 5.99
N THR A 113 -0.13 29.49 6.50
CA THR A 113 -0.87 29.71 7.75
C THR A 113 0.04 29.58 8.99
N VAL A 114 0.97 28.61 8.99
CA VAL A 114 1.92 28.37 10.10
C VAL A 114 3.02 29.45 10.17
N MET A 115 3.29 30.16 9.08
CA MET A 115 4.25 31.28 9.05
C MET A 115 3.72 32.58 9.66
N LEU A 116 2.47 32.61 10.15
CA LEU A 116 1.94 33.70 10.98
C LEU A 116 2.43 33.54 12.43
N PRO A 117 2.67 34.63 13.21
CA PRO A 117 3.19 34.53 14.56
C PRO A 117 2.25 33.69 15.45
N MET A 118 2.68 32.49 15.78
CA MET A 118 1.99 31.59 16.70
C MET A 118 2.32 32.07 18.12
N GLU A 119 1.31 32.51 18.87
CA GLU A 119 1.46 32.81 20.30
C GLU A 119 1.91 31.55 21.03
N GLU A 120 3.03 31.65 21.74
CA GLU A 120 3.64 30.56 22.51
C GLU A 120 2.65 30.05 23.57
N GLN A 121 2.32 28.76 23.53
CA GLN A 121 1.74 28.02 24.65
C GLN A 121 2.75 26.97 25.10
N PRO A 122 2.92 26.76 26.42
CA PRO A 122 4.03 25.97 26.95
C PRO A 122 3.81 24.48 26.70
N GLU A 123 4.87 23.81 26.28
CA GLU A 123 4.95 22.36 26.21
C GLU A 123 5.01 21.76 27.62
N ASP A 124 4.20 20.73 27.87
CA ASP A 124 4.46 19.80 28.95
C ASP A 124 4.70 18.40 28.37
N SER A 125 5.84 17.85 28.75
CA SER A 125 6.40 16.59 28.29
C SER A 125 6.01 15.48 29.25
N GLU A 126 5.47 14.36 28.79
CA GLU A 126 5.65 13.08 29.52
C GLU A 126 5.92 11.90 28.57
N ASP A 127 7.09 11.31 28.82
CA ASP A 127 7.64 10.06 28.32
C ASP A 127 6.93 8.88 29.00
N ASN A 128 6.56 7.83 28.25
CA ASN A 128 6.57 6.49 28.85
C ASN A 128 6.73 5.36 27.81
N ARG A 129 7.89 4.71 27.90
CA ARG A 129 8.20 3.44 27.24
C ARG A 129 7.55 2.27 27.99
N GLY A 130 6.74 1.49 27.29
CA GLY A 130 6.35 0.14 27.72
C GLY A 130 6.77 -0.88 26.68
N ALA A 131 7.85 -1.61 26.94
CA ALA A 131 8.21 -2.83 26.23
C ALA A 131 7.53 -4.02 26.93
N ALA A 132 6.79 -4.82 26.18
CA ALA A 132 6.32 -6.13 26.62
C ALA A 132 6.80 -7.19 25.61
N ASP A 133 7.55 -8.14 26.15
CA ASP A 133 8.05 -9.35 25.49
C ASP A 133 6.92 -10.39 25.40
N ALA A 134 6.84 -11.08 24.26
CA ALA A 134 6.18 -12.38 24.15
C ALA A 134 6.77 -13.19 22.98
N THR A 135 7.40 -14.29 23.35
CA THR A 135 7.96 -15.35 22.50
C THR A 135 6.89 -16.17 21.76
N ALA A 136 7.14 -16.52 20.48
CA ALA A 136 7.11 -17.90 19.94
C ALA A 136 7.06 -17.95 18.39
N GLY A 137 7.88 -18.83 17.79
CA GLY A 137 7.78 -19.27 16.39
C GLY A 137 8.88 -18.75 15.46
N LYS A 138 10.00 -19.48 15.30
CA LYS A 138 11.04 -19.19 14.29
C LYS A 138 10.55 -19.51 12.88
N ARG A 139 9.84 -18.58 12.26
CA ARG A 139 9.91 -18.35 10.80
C ARG A 139 10.64 -17.03 10.58
N LYS A 140 11.50 -16.98 9.57
CA LYS A 140 12.34 -15.81 9.25
C LYS A 140 11.41 -14.68 8.79
N ARG A 141 10.95 -13.85 9.74
CA ARG A 141 10.06 -12.70 9.47
C ARG A 141 10.75 -11.79 8.45
N THR A 142 10.02 -11.40 7.41
CA THR A 142 10.44 -10.35 6.49
C THR A 142 10.23 -9.02 7.19
N ASP A 143 11.32 -8.31 7.50
CA ASP A 143 11.32 -6.94 8.03
C ASP A 143 10.46 -6.03 7.11
N LEU A 144 9.55 -5.26 7.69
CA LEU A 144 8.67 -4.33 6.97
C LEU A 144 9.48 -3.42 6.05
N LYS A 145 10.66 -2.97 6.48
CA LYS A 145 11.54 -2.12 5.65
C LYS A 145 11.93 -2.81 4.36
N HIS A 146 12.22 -4.12 4.42
CA HIS A 146 12.55 -4.91 3.25
C HIS A 146 11.33 -5.04 2.33
N LEU A 147 10.15 -5.29 2.89
CA LEU A 147 8.91 -5.34 2.13
C LEU A 147 8.65 -4.02 1.39
N LEU A 148 8.69 -2.88 2.08
CA LEU A 148 8.48 -1.55 1.50
C LEU A 148 9.54 -1.19 0.44
N CYS A 149 10.78 -1.63 0.63
CA CYS A 149 11.84 -1.46 -0.36
C CYS A 149 11.56 -2.27 -1.64
N SER A 150 11.10 -3.52 -1.51
CA SER A 150 10.67 -4.34 -2.64
C SER A 150 9.54 -3.66 -3.40
N ILE A 151 8.48 -3.25 -2.68
CA ILE A 151 7.31 -2.58 -3.25
C ILE A 151 7.72 -1.33 -4.05
N THR A 152 8.61 -0.51 -3.50
CA THR A 152 9.11 0.71 -4.17
C THR A 152 9.90 0.38 -5.44
N SER A 153 10.69 -0.69 -5.42
CA SER A 153 11.49 -1.12 -6.57
C SER A 153 10.60 -1.66 -7.69
N GLU A 154 9.60 -2.47 -7.34
CA GLU A 154 8.62 -3.01 -8.28
C GLU A 154 7.77 -1.91 -8.92
N LYS A 155 7.28 -0.94 -8.14
CA LYS A 155 6.50 0.20 -8.64
C LYS A 155 7.28 1.01 -9.69
N LYS A 156 8.56 1.30 -9.42
CA LYS A 156 9.43 1.98 -10.39
C LYS A 156 9.64 1.17 -11.68
N GLY A 157 9.72 -0.15 -11.56
CA GLY A 157 9.78 -1.05 -12.72
C GLY A 157 8.51 -0.97 -13.58
N ALA A 158 7.34 -1.00 -12.93
CA ALA A 158 6.05 -0.90 -13.60
C ALA A 158 5.90 0.44 -14.36
N ASP A 159 6.20 1.57 -13.73
CA ASP A 159 6.09 2.89 -14.36
C ASP A 159 7.01 3.03 -15.60
N ASN A 160 8.23 2.50 -15.52
CA ASN A 160 9.18 2.52 -16.64
C ASN A 160 8.76 1.62 -17.82
N SER A 161 8.04 0.53 -17.56
CA SER A 161 7.52 -0.35 -18.62
C SER A 161 6.35 0.28 -19.38
N GLY A 162 5.54 1.10 -18.71
CA GLY A 162 4.41 1.81 -19.34
C GLY A 162 4.84 2.96 -20.27
N THR A 163 5.97 3.63 -20.01
CA THR A 163 6.42 4.79 -20.82
C THR A 163 7.02 4.40 -22.19
N ARG A 164 7.25 3.11 -22.48
CA ARG A 164 7.95 2.67 -23.71
C ARG A 164 7.06 2.31 -24.90
N GLN A 165 5.72 2.35 -24.80
CA GLN A 165 4.84 1.89 -25.89
C GLN A 165 4.18 3.00 -26.76
N ASP A 166 4.29 4.29 -26.43
CA ASP A 166 3.60 5.37 -27.15
C ASP A 166 4.43 6.12 -28.22
N SER A 167 5.34 5.43 -28.93
CA SER A 167 6.12 6.08 -29.99
C SER A 167 6.34 5.23 -31.24
N SER A 168 5.29 4.75 -31.90
CA SER A 168 5.38 4.37 -33.31
C SER A 168 4.03 4.04 -33.97
N THR A 169 3.27 5.06 -34.36
CA THR A 169 2.45 4.97 -35.59
C THR A 169 2.14 6.36 -36.12
N SER A 170 2.94 6.83 -37.08
CA SER A 170 2.53 7.90 -37.99
C SER A 170 3.06 7.69 -39.39
N THR A 171 2.14 7.89 -40.33
CA THR A 171 2.29 8.08 -41.79
C THR A 171 2.41 6.81 -42.65
N LYS A 172 1.38 6.54 -43.47
CA LYS A 172 1.30 7.07 -44.85
C LYS A 172 -0.06 6.72 -45.49
N THR A 173 -0.94 7.72 -45.64
CA THR A 173 -2.12 7.63 -46.51
C THR A 173 -1.69 7.93 -47.94
N LYS A 174 -2.27 7.18 -48.88
CA LYS A 174 -2.00 7.23 -50.32
C LYS A 174 -2.82 8.33 -51.00
#